data_AF-A0A3S0DUG6-F1
#
_entry.id   AF-A0A3S0DUG6-F1
#
_cell.length_a   1.000
_cell.length_b   1.000
_cell.length_c   1.000
_cell.angle_alpha   90.00
_cell.angle_beta   90.00
_cell.angle_gamma   90.00
#
_symmetry.space_group_name_H-M   'P 1'
#
loop_
_entity.id
_entity.type
_entity.pdbx_description
1 polymer ?
#
loop_
_entity_poly.entity_id
_entity_poly.type
_entity_poly.pdbx_seq_one_letter_code
_entity_poly.pdbx_strand_id
1 'polypeptide(L)' 'LLGRVWELRENLSAYDATYVALAEALESPLVTADGRLARAPGPQCTITVVRR' A
#
# COMPACT_ATOMS: atom_id res chain seq x y z
N LEU A 1 0.60 12.78 3.35
CA LEU A 1 -0.18 11.54 3.16
C LEU A 1 -1.20 11.67 2.02
N LEU A 2 -2.18 12.59 2.09
CA LEU A 2 -3.26 12.69 1.08
C LEU A 2 -2.78 12.82 -0.38
N GLY A 3 -1.71 13.59 -0.65
CA GLY A 3 -1.13 13.67 -2.00
C GLY A 3 -0.67 12.32 -2.54
N ARG A 4 0.01 11.53 -1.69
CA ARG A 4 0.48 10.19 -2.05
C ARG A 4 -0.68 9.20 -2.24
N VAL A 5 -1.71 9.29 -1.40
CA VAL A 5 -2.95 8.51 -1.58
C VAL A 5 -3.58 8.81 -2.94
N TRP A 6 -3.58 10.08 -3.35
CA TRP A 6 -4.13 10.51 -4.64
C TRP A 6 -3.33 10.01 -5.85
N GLU A 7 -2.01 9.92 -5.73
CA GLU A 7 -1.14 9.35 -6.77
C GLU A 7 -1.43 7.86 -7.02
N LEU A 8 -1.78 7.13 -5.96
CA LEU A 8 -2.01 5.68 -5.98
C LEU A 8 -3.41 5.27 -6.47
N ARG A 9 -4.31 6.24 -6.66
CA ARG A 9 -5.75 6.00 -6.93
C ARG A 9 -6.06 5.18 -8.18
N GLU A 10 -5.16 5.16 -9.16
CA GLU A 10 -5.36 4.41 -10.41
C GLU A 10 -5.24 2.89 -10.20
N ASN A 11 -4.52 2.47 -9.15
CA ASN A 11 -4.21 1.06 -8.89
C ASN A 11 -4.75 0.55 -7.55
N LEU A 12 -5.12 1.45 -6.64
CA LEU A 12 -5.47 1.14 -5.26
C LEU A 12 -6.76 1.82 -4.85
N SER A 13 -7.56 1.13 -4.05
CA SER A 13 -8.68 1.75 -3.35
C SER A 13 -8.16 2.86 -2.43
N ALA A 14 -8.98 3.87 -2.14
CA ALA A 14 -8.59 4.93 -1.21
C ALA A 14 -8.16 4.38 0.17
N TYR A 15 -8.75 3.26 0.58
CA TYR A 15 -8.38 2.56 1.81
C TYR A 15 -6.97 1.96 1.72
N ASP A 16 -6.70 1.13 0.71
CA ASP A 16 -5.40 0.49 0.54
C ASP A 16 -4.28 1.52 0.30
N ALA A 17 -4.57 2.54 -0.52
CA ALA A 17 -3.67 3.64 -0.77
C ALA A 17 -3.31 4.41 0.52
N THR A 18 -4.24 4.52 1.47
CA THR A 18 -3.95 5.16 2.78
C THR A 18 -2.97 4.34 3.61
N TYR A 19 -3.14 3.01 3.65
CA TYR A 19 -2.21 2.13 4.37
C TYR A 19 -0.83 2.06 3.70
N VAL A 20 -0.79 2.04 2.36
CA VAL A 20 0.46 2.11 1.60
C VAL A 20 1.17 3.44 1.86
N ALA A 21 0.47 4.57 1.71
CA ALA A 21 1.07 5.88 1.92
C ALA A 21 1.56 6.08 3.37
N LEU A 22 0.86 5.49 4.35
CA LEU A 22 1.29 5.50 5.74
C LEU A 22 2.56 4.65 5.94
N ALA A 23 2.60 3.43 5.38
CA ALA A 23 3.76 2.55 5.48
C ALA A 23 5.00 3.16 4.82
N GLU A 24 4.83 3.80 3.65
CA GLU A 24 5.88 4.57 2.99
C GLU A 24 6.39 5.73 3.85
N ALA A 25 5.49 6.52 4.45
CA ALA A 25 5.87 7.65 5.30
C ALA A 25 6.58 7.23 6.60
N LEU A 26 6.37 5.99 7.04
CA LEU A 26 7.02 5.41 8.21
C LEU A 26 8.26 4.56 7.86
N GLU A 27 8.62 4.47 6.57
CA GLU A 27 9.70 3.62 6.08
C GLU A 27 9.58 2.16 6.56
N SER A 28 8.35 1.68 6.67
CA SER A 28 8.02 0.40 7.31
C SER A 28 7.34 -0.56 6.34
N PRO A 29 7.51 -1.90 6.49
CA PRO A 29 6.77 -2.86 5.70
C PRO A 29 5.26 -2.83 5.99
N LEU A 30 4.45 -2.90 4.93
CA LEU A 30 3.01 -3.10 5.05
C LEU A 30 2.68 -4.60 5.10
N VAL A 31 2.12 -5.07 6.21
CA VAL A 31 1.64 -6.44 6.33
C VAL A 31 0.16 -6.52 5.96
N THR A 32 -0.20 -7.43 5.05
CA THR A 32 -1.59 -7.60 4.59
C THR A 32 -1.91 -9.06 4.33
N ALA A 33 -3.19 -9.43 4.37
CA ALA A 33 -3.67 -10.73 3.90
C ALA A 33 -4.13 -10.68 2.42
N ASP A 34 -4.21 -9.49 1.80
CA ASP A 34 -4.58 -9.37 0.39
C ASP A 34 -3.34 -9.52 -0.51
N GLY A 35 -3.23 -10.67 -1.16
CA GLY A 35 -2.15 -10.95 -2.11
C GLY A 35 -2.18 -10.10 -3.39
N ARG A 36 -3.27 -9.41 -3.71
CA ARG A 36 -3.33 -8.49 -4.85
C ARG A 36 -2.61 -7.18 -4.53
N LEU A 37 -2.68 -6.72 -3.29
CA LEU A 37 -2.04 -5.48 -2.85
C LEU A 37 -0.51 -5.55 -3.01
N ALA A 38 0.09 -6.71 -2.72
CA ALA A 38 1.52 -6.93 -2.92
C ALA A 38 1.99 -6.93 -4.37
N ARG A 39 1.06 -7.01 -5.34
CA ARG A 39 1.36 -6.95 -6.78
C ARG A 39 0.91 -5.64 -7.43
N ALA A 40 0.33 -4.73 -6.66
CA ALA A 40 -0.13 -3.46 -7.18
C ALA A 40 1.07 -2.61 -7.62
N PRO A 41 1.03 -1.97 -8.80
CA PRO A 41 2.06 -1.02 -9.19
C PRO A 41 1.88 0.31 -8.45
N GLY A 42 2.99 0.94 -8.06
CA GLY A 42 2.98 2.24 -7.39
C GLY A 42 3.55 2.26 -5.96
N PRO A 43 3.21 1.31 -5.07
CA PRO A 43 3.79 1.22 -3.73
C PRO A 43 5.32 1.20 -3.75
N GLN A 44 5.92 2.00 -2.89
CA GLN A 44 7.37 2.10 -2.68
C GLN A 44 7.82 1.40 -1.40
N CYS A 45 6.88 1.04 -0.52
CA CYS A 45 7.15 0.23 0.67
C CYS A 45 7.16 -1.27 0.35
N THR A 46 7.85 -2.06 1.19
CA THR A 46 7.78 -3.52 1.11
C THR A 46 6.41 -4.00 1.58
N ILE A 47 5.72 -4.80 0.77
CA ILE A 47 4.43 -5.39 1.15
C ILE A 47 4.62 -6.87 1.45
N THR A 48 4.32 -7.27 2.69
CA THR A 48 4.41 -8.66 3.16
C THR A 48 3.02 -9.27 3.23
N VAL A 49 2.81 -10.37 2.51
CA VAL A 49 1.53 -11.09 2.53
C VAL A 49 1.58 -12.22 3.55
N VAL A 50 0.69 -12.18 4.53
CA VAL A 50 0.49 -13.29 5.47
C VAL A 50 -0.54 -14.26 4.92
N ARG A 51 -0.25 -15.57 4.99
CA ARG A 51 -1.25 -16.59 4.69
C ARG A 51 -2.25 -16.66 5.85
N ARG A 52 -3.53 -16.72 5.50
CA ARG A 52 -4.62 -17.00 6.44
C ARG A 52 -4.55 -18.44 6.93
#